data_AF-A0A7S2K965-F1
#
_entry.id   AF-A0A7S2K965-F1
#
_cell.length_a   1.000
_cell.length_b   1.000
_cell.length_c   1.000
_cell.angle_alpha   90.00
_cell.angle_beta   90.00
_cell.angle_gamma   90.00
#
_symmetry.space_group_name_H-M   'P 1'
#
loop_
_entity.id
_entity.type
_entity.pdbx_description
1 polymer ?
#
loop_
_entity_poly.entity_id
_entity_poly.type
_entity_poly.pdbx_seq_one_letter_code
_entity_poly.pdbx_strand_id
1 'polypeptide(L)'
;RRAMQTEAEDPDSEQAGESFACYEELVSRISRLFGSDIACDVTFVIEGAQGEPHRFNAHRNIVSAWSVPLERMLCGSFAEGSSHEVALGDVEPAAFEAMLKVMYVGSVELTSDNVLAILDVSIRFDVTQLTEFAVQFLKTRTTSERACRMLEVGVKYGLVKLIDKCIELIVTDDHILTSEDFERLSSSAIVELAKHDSWNLHENEIYDTLNRWGDANSSTPEERSKILTPVWEHVRYPFLSVDRLKALSQSGDVPHRLLFDALFWKLQLQGALTEQDPASQNEQYRRRTGSLLFGWVPTSKITISGDHQENARHTATNGFTGVRGDRRMQQGVYSWMIDLVETQSSWCFVGVVKADDANDVAWRSSGYMLYCLDSRYFHQGSSQNHPFGDRKIISGDCIQVVLDCTKRTLAFGVNQERPVVLFSNIDPGPHVPAVDLRDCGDKVRILSCPTVLRQEIELTE
;
A
#
# COMPACT_ATOMS: atom_id res chain seq x y z
N ARG A 1 -27.25 24.46 54.71
CA ARG A 1 -27.45 23.05 55.10
C ARG A 1 -26.16 22.30 54.80
N ARG A 2 -25.37 22.08 55.86
CA ARG A 2 -24.19 21.20 55.90
C ARG A 2 -24.62 19.75 55.67
N ALA A 3 -23.80 19.01 54.96
CA ALA A 3 -23.51 17.58 55.16
C ALA A 3 -22.14 17.37 54.49
N MET A 4 -20.99 17.67 55.11
CA MET A 4 -20.26 16.81 56.07
C MET A 4 -20.67 15.34 56.03
N GLN A 5 -20.14 14.63 55.03
CA GLN A 5 -19.74 13.24 55.22
C GLN A 5 -18.28 13.28 55.68
N THR A 6 -18.11 12.99 56.96
CA THR A 6 -16.84 12.58 57.56
C THR A 6 -16.57 11.15 57.06
N GLU A 7 -15.61 11.00 56.15
CA GLU A 7 -14.97 9.71 55.94
C GLU A 7 -14.20 9.38 57.22
N ALA A 8 -14.55 8.25 57.83
CA ALA A 8 -13.77 7.69 58.91
C ALA A 8 -12.47 7.16 58.31
N GLU A 9 -11.34 7.75 58.69
CA GLU A 9 -10.03 7.18 58.46
C GLU A 9 -9.98 5.80 59.12
N ASP A 10 -9.76 4.78 58.29
CA ASP A 10 -9.47 3.42 58.72
C ASP A 10 -8.03 3.40 59.28
N PRO A 11 -7.79 3.05 60.56
CA PRO A 11 -6.47 3.21 61.18
C PRO A 11 -5.47 2.09 60.83
N ASP A 12 -5.78 1.22 59.86
CA ASP A 12 -4.93 0.09 59.46
C ASP A 12 -4.44 0.15 58.00
N SER A 13 -4.36 1.34 57.40
CA SER A 13 -3.63 1.53 56.13
C SER A 13 -2.25 2.11 56.39
N GLU A 14 -1.22 1.27 56.47
CA GLU A 14 0.16 1.51 56.00
C GLU A 14 1.15 0.53 56.66
N GLN A 15 1.28 -0.66 56.06
CA GLN A 15 2.63 -1.19 55.85
C GLN A 15 2.87 -1.18 54.34
N ALA A 16 3.25 0.00 53.84
CA ALA A 16 3.86 0.10 52.52
C ALA A 16 5.17 -0.71 52.60
N GLY A 17 5.15 -1.94 52.07
CA GLY A 17 6.34 -2.79 52.05
C GLY A 17 7.48 -2.09 51.32
N GLU A 18 8.68 -2.11 51.90
CA GLU A 18 9.88 -1.63 51.22
C GLU A 18 10.27 -2.63 50.12
N SER A 19 10.35 -2.17 48.87
CA SER A 19 10.76 -3.01 47.74
C SER A 19 12.26 -2.86 47.45
N PHE A 20 13.00 -3.97 47.42
CA PHE A 20 14.38 -4.01 46.95
C PHE A 20 14.45 -4.43 45.47
N ALA A 21 15.15 -3.66 44.63
CA ALA A 21 15.34 -3.96 43.22
C ALA A 21 16.79 -3.70 42.80
N CYS A 22 17.41 -4.68 42.12
CA CYS A 22 18.82 -4.60 41.67
C CYS A 22 18.99 -5.13 40.23
N TYR A 23 18.10 -4.74 39.32
CA TYR A 23 18.05 -5.27 37.95
C TYR A 23 19.37 -5.13 37.19
N GLU A 24 20.06 -3.99 37.30
CA GLU A 24 21.34 -3.76 36.60
C GLU A 24 22.43 -4.71 37.08
N GLU A 25 22.53 -4.93 38.39
CA GLU A 25 23.51 -5.84 38.98
C GLU A 25 23.18 -7.30 38.64
N LEU A 26 21.89 -7.66 38.61
CA LEU A 26 21.42 -8.97 38.16
C LEU A 26 21.81 -9.22 36.69
N VAL A 27 21.51 -8.28 35.79
CA VAL A 27 21.85 -8.36 34.37
C VAL A 27 23.36 -8.44 34.18
N SER A 28 24.14 -7.62 34.90
CA SER A 28 25.61 -7.65 34.87
C SER A 28 26.17 -9.01 35.28
N ARG A 29 25.63 -9.63 36.34
CA ARG A 29 26.05 -10.96 36.81
C ARG A 29 25.71 -12.06 35.83
N ILE A 30 24.51 -12.05 35.26
CA ILE A 30 24.09 -13.03 34.24
C ILE A 30 24.90 -12.85 32.95
N SER A 31 25.10 -11.60 32.51
CA SER A 31 25.86 -11.28 31.29
C SER A 31 27.29 -11.83 31.33
N ARG A 32 27.94 -11.86 32.50
CA ARG A 32 29.29 -12.44 32.68
C ARG A 32 29.37 -13.95 32.45
N LEU A 33 28.23 -14.65 32.47
CA LEU A 33 28.18 -16.08 32.17
C LEU A 33 28.27 -16.35 30.66
N PHE A 34 27.98 -15.35 29.81
CA PHE A 34 28.13 -15.49 28.37
C PHE A 34 29.60 -15.67 27.99
N GLY A 35 29.92 -16.76 27.29
CA GLY A 35 31.29 -17.13 26.91
C GLY A 35 32.16 -17.67 28.06
N SER A 36 31.58 -17.87 29.25
CA SER A 36 32.24 -18.56 30.36
C SER A 36 31.85 -20.04 30.35
N ASP A 37 32.78 -20.92 30.76
CA ASP A 37 32.50 -22.35 30.96
C ASP A 37 31.95 -22.66 32.35
N ILE A 38 31.85 -21.66 33.23
CA ILE A 38 31.42 -21.85 34.62
C ILE A 38 29.95 -22.27 34.64
N ALA A 39 29.68 -23.45 35.21
CA ALA A 39 28.34 -23.98 35.44
C ALA A 39 27.48 -24.20 34.17
N CYS A 40 28.09 -24.24 32.99
CA CYS A 40 27.40 -24.68 31.78
C CYS A 40 27.00 -26.15 31.88
N ASP A 41 25.76 -26.46 31.50
CA ASP A 41 25.13 -27.78 31.57
C ASP A 41 24.58 -28.23 30.20
N VAL A 42 24.93 -27.49 29.15
CA VAL A 42 24.70 -27.84 27.75
C VAL A 42 25.75 -27.19 26.83
N THR A 43 26.11 -27.90 25.77
CA THR A 43 26.93 -27.40 24.66
C THR A 43 26.15 -27.57 23.36
N PHE A 44 25.88 -26.47 22.66
CA PHE A 44 25.32 -26.53 21.31
C PHE A 44 26.43 -26.73 20.29
N VAL A 45 26.22 -27.67 19.36
CA VAL A 45 27.17 -28.00 18.30
C VAL A 45 26.53 -27.66 16.95
N ILE A 46 27.09 -26.70 16.23
CA ILE A 46 26.60 -26.25 14.92
C ILE A 46 27.67 -26.52 13.87
N GLU A 47 27.30 -27.21 12.79
CA GLU A 47 28.23 -27.41 11.67
C GLU A 47 28.40 -26.11 10.87
N GLY A 48 29.64 -25.63 10.76
CA GLY A 48 29.97 -24.45 9.95
C GLY A 48 30.10 -24.77 8.45
N ALA A 49 30.22 -23.74 7.62
CA ALA A 49 30.27 -23.83 6.16
C ALA A 49 31.40 -24.71 5.57
N GLN A 50 32.43 -25.05 6.37
CA GLN A 50 33.55 -25.92 5.98
C GLN A 50 33.53 -27.28 6.70
N GLY A 51 32.41 -27.64 7.35
CA GLY A 51 32.30 -28.85 8.18
C GLY A 51 32.99 -28.73 9.56
N GLU A 52 33.48 -27.54 9.91
CA GLU A 52 34.06 -27.29 11.24
C GLU A 52 32.95 -27.07 12.28
N PRO A 53 32.88 -27.90 13.34
CA PRO A 53 31.85 -27.77 14.36
C PRO A 53 32.15 -26.58 15.28
N HIS A 54 31.20 -25.65 15.37
CA HIS A 54 31.20 -24.55 16.32
C HIS A 54 30.49 -24.98 17.59
N ARG A 55 31.15 -24.79 18.74
CA ARG A 55 30.67 -25.24 20.05
C ARG A 55 30.33 -24.02 20.92
N PHE A 56 29.11 -23.98 21.42
CA PHE A 56 28.61 -22.91 22.29
C PHE A 56 28.19 -23.48 23.64
N ASN A 57 29.00 -23.24 24.67
CA ASN A 57 28.67 -23.60 26.04
C ASN A 57 27.60 -22.65 26.58
N ALA A 58 26.57 -23.21 27.21
CA ALA A 58 25.43 -22.45 27.70
C ALA A 58 24.79 -23.09 28.94
N HIS A 59 23.82 -22.38 29.50
CA HIS A 59 23.05 -22.76 30.67
C HIS A 59 21.60 -23.02 30.25
N ARG A 60 21.10 -24.24 30.49
CA ARG A 60 19.75 -24.66 30.10
C ARG A 60 18.69 -23.75 30.66
N ASN A 61 18.81 -23.37 31.94
CA ASN A 61 17.82 -22.51 32.61
C ASN A 61 17.69 -21.13 31.96
N ILE A 62 18.81 -20.51 31.57
CA ILE A 62 18.81 -19.20 30.91
C ILE A 62 18.18 -19.33 29.52
N VAL A 63 18.67 -20.25 28.70
CA VAL A 63 18.22 -20.41 27.31
C VAL A 63 16.74 -20.80 27.24
N SER A 64 16.30 -21.71 28.11
CA SER A 64 14.90 -22.17 28.16
C SER A 64 13.92 -21.08 28.57
N ALA A 65 14.35 -20.12 29.41
CA ALA A 65 13.49 -19.02 29.84
C ALA A 65 13.10 -18.05 28.70
N TRP A 66 13.88 -18.04 27.62
CA TRP A 66 13.65 -17.16 26.45
C TRP A 66 12.88 -17.83 25.30
N SER A 67 12.83 -19.15 25.26
CA SER A 67 12.43 -19.90 24.07
C SER A 67 11.71 -21.18 24.44
N VAL A 68 10.42 -21.25 24.13
CA VAL A 68 9.61 -22.46 24.32
C VAL A 68 10.16 -23.65 23.51
N PRO A 69 10.62 -23.50 22.25
CA PRO A 69 11.29 -24.58 21.54
C PRO A 69 12.53 -25.11 22.26
N LEU A 70 13.40 -24.22 22.77
CA LEU A 70 14.62 -24.62 23.48
C LEU A 70 14.29 -25.22 24.85
N GLU A 71 13.30 -24.70 25.56
CA GLU A 71 12.78 -25.30 26.80
C GLU A 71 12.34 -26.74 26.57
N ARG A 72 11.52 -26.99 25.53
CA ARG A 72 11.06 -28.34 25.19
C ARG A 72 12.22 -29.27 24.83
N MET A 73 13.19 -28.78 24.06
CA MET A 73 14.36 -29.56 23.65
C MET A 73 15.28 -29.90 24.83
N LEU A 74 15.52 -28.95 25.74
CA LEU A 74 16.51 -29.09 26.81
C LEU A 74 15.95 -29.63 28.13
N CYS A 75 14.67 -29.43 28.39
CA CYS A 75 13.99 -29.83 29.64
C CYS A 75 12.88 -30.85 29.40
N GLY A 76 12.53 -31.14 28.15
CA GLY A 76 11.53 -32.15 27.81
C GLY A 76 12.09 -33.57 27.79
N SER A 77 11.23 -34.51 27.40
CA SER A 77 11.57 -35.95 27.34
C SER A 77 12.28 -36.37 26.04
N PHE A 78 12.84 -35.42 25.29
CA PHE A 78 13.63 -35.70 24.09
C PHE A 78 15.04 -36.18 24.47
N ALA A 79 15.76 -36.79 23.52
CA ALA A 79 17.10 -37.31 23.77
C ALA A 79 18.07 -36.21 24.22
N GLU A 80 17.91 -35.02 23.63
CA GLU A 80 18.61 -33.77 23.91
C GLU A 80 18.40 -33.28 25.35
N GLY A 81 17.26 -33.61 25.96
CA GLY A 81 16.96 -33.26 27.36
C GLY A 81 17.91 -33.95 28.36
N SER A 82 18.50 -35.08 27.97
CA SER A 82 19.46 -35.84 28.77
C SER A 82 20.91 -35.77 28.25
N SER A 83 21.13 -35.19 27.06
CA SER A 83 22.45 -35.09 26.43
C SER A 83 23.15 -33.79 26.78
N HIS A 84 24.43 -33.85 27.16
CA HIS A 84 25.24 -32.64 27.38
C HIS A 84 25.54 -31.90 26.06
N GLU A 85 25.62 -32.61 24.93
CA GLU A 85 25.84 -32.00 23.61
C GLU A 85 24.55 -32.06 22.77
N VAL A 86 24.17 -30.92 22.21
CA VAL A 86 22.97 -30.77 21.37
C VAL A 86 23.41 -30.27 19.99
N ALA A 87 23.26 -31.12 18.98
CA ALA A 87 23.57 -30.76 17.60
C ALA A 87 22.42 -29.94 16.99
N LEU A 88 22.74 -28.79 16.38
CA LEU A 88 21.80 -27.93 15.68
C LEU A 88 22.20 -27.85 14.20
N GLY A 89 21.37 -28.44 13.33
CA GLY A 89 21.57 -28.38 11.87
C GLY A 89 20.91 -27.15 11.24
N ASP A 90 21.40 -26.73 10.07
CA ASP A 90 20.85 -25.63 9.26
C ASP A 90 20.74 -24.29 10.00
N VAL A 91 21.74 -23.97 10.82
CA VAL A 91 21.83 -22.69 11.54
C VAL A 91 23.19 -22.06 11.27
N GLU A 92 23.21 -20.76 11.00
CA GLU A 92 24.48 -20.04 10.89
C GLU A 92 25.09 -19.80 12.29
N PRO A 93 26.34 -20.23 12.57
CA PRO A 93 26.95 -20.11 13.89
C PRO A 93 26.95 -18.68 14.45
N ALA A 94 27.27 -17.69 13.63
CA ALA A 94 27.33 -16.29 14.04
C ALA A 94 25.95 -15.73 14.42
N ALA A 95 24.88 -16.16 13.72
CA ALA A 95 23.52 -15.76 14.05
C ALA A 95 23.05 -16.41 15.35
N PHE A 96 23.38 -17.70 15.56
CA PHE A 96 23.07 -18.38 16.82
C PHE A 96 23.80 -17.74 18.00
N GLU A 97 25.09 -17.41 17.85
CA GLU A 97 25.85 -16.71 18.89
C GLU A 97 25.23 -15.34 19.21
N ALA A 98 24.82 -14.58 18.20
CA ALA A 98 24.15 -13.30 18.38
C ALA A 98 22.82 -13.45 19.13
N MET A 99 22.01 -14.45 18.80
CA MET A 99 20.78 -14.77 19.53
C MET A 99 21.07 -15.20 20.96
N LEU A 100 22.08 -16.05 21.19
CA LEU A 100 22.49 -16.48 22.52
C LEU A 100 22.95 -15.28 23.35
N LYS A 101 23.71 -14.35 22.75
CA LYS A 101 24.11 -13.10 23.40
C LYS A 101 22.89 -12.27 23.85
N VAL A 102 21.82 -12.22 23.07
CA VAL A 102 20.56 -11.56 23.49
C VAL A 102 20.00 -12.22 24.75
N MET A 103 20.01 -13.56 24.84
CA MET A 103 19.47 -14.27 26.01
C MET A 103 20.23 -13.98 27.32
N TYR A 104 21.52 -13.65 27.25
CA TYR A 104 22.34 -13.35 28.44
C TYR A 104 22.46 -11.85 28.72
N VAL A 105 22.65 -11.06 27.67
CA VAL A 105 23.05 -9.65 27.75
C VAL A 105 21.90 -8.71 27.39
N GLY A 106 20.85 -9.22 26.74
CA GLY A 106 19.70 -8.42 26.31
C GLY A 106 20.00 -7.45 25.17
N SER A 107 21.11 -7.60 24.45
CA SER A 107 21.51 -6.68 23.38
C SER A 107 22.16 -7.39 22.17
N VAL A 108 21.89 -6.84 20.99
CA VAL A 108 22.47 -7.26 19.70
C VAL A 108 22.53 -6.07 18.76
N GLU A 109 23.51 -6.06 17.87
CA GLU A 109 23.62 -5.09 16.79
C GLU A 109 23.15 -5.72 15.48
N LEU A 110 22.10 -5.15 14.88
CA LEU A 110 21.61 -5.56 13.57
C LEU A 110 22.25 -4.71 12.48
N THR A 111 22.78 -5.38 11.46
CA THR A 111 23.34 -4.81 10.24
C THR A 111 22.59 -5.37 9.03
N SER A 112 22.81 -4.76 7.85
CA SER A 112 22.21 -5.27 6.61
C SER A 112 22.68 -6.68 6.24
N ASP A 113 23.83 -7.11 6.77
CA ASP A 113 24.47 -8.38 6.43
C ASP A 113 24.05 -9.50 7.38
N ASN A 114 23.84 -9.21 8.66
CA ASN A 114 23.50 -10.23 9.67
C ASN A 114 21.99 -10.37 9.93
N VAL A 115 21.17 -9.37 9.59
CA VAL A 115 19.77 -9.31 10.05
C VAL A 115 18.92 -10.50 9.56
N LEU A 116 19.15 -10.99 8.33
CA LEU A 116 18.38 -12.10 7.79
C LEU A 116 18.72 -13.42 8.50
N ALA A 117 19.99 -13.67 8.80
CA ALA A 117 20.42 -14.84 9.54
C ALA A 117 19.95 -14.80 11.00
N ILE A 118 20.00 -13.61 11.64
CA ILE A 118 19.47 -13.42 12.99
C ILE A 118 17.95 -13.57 13.03
N LEU A 119 17.24 -13.04 12.02
CA LEU A 119 15.80 -13.23 11.88
C LEU A 119 15.45 -14.72 11.77
N ASP A 120 16.18 -15.47 10.95
CA ASP A 120 15.99 -16.92 10.75
C ASP A 120 16.03 -17.69 12.08
N VAL A 121 17.10 -17.50 12.86
CA VAL A 121 17.24 -18.17 14.16
C VAL A 121 16.21 -17.68 15.17
N SER A 122 15.87 -16.38 15.16
CA SER A 122 14.88 -15.83 16.09
C SER A 122 13.49 -16.44 15.87
N ILE A 123 13.08 -16.65 14.61
CA ILE A 123 11.80 -17.29 14.27
C ILE A 123 11.87 -18.77 14.62
N ARG A 124 12.97 -19.46 14.25
CA ARG A 124 13.15 -20.89 14.49
C ARG A 124 13.08 -21.26 15.97
N PHE A 125 13.71 -20.45 16.82
CA PHE A 125 13.74 -20.65 18.27
C PHE A 125 12.69 -19.80 19.00
N ASP A 126 11.76 -19.16 18.29
CA ASP A 126 10.66 -18.39 18.86
C ASP A 126 11.10 -17.34 19.91
N VAL A 127 12.16 -16.59 19.59
CA VAL A 127 12.64 -15.47 20.41
C VAL A 127 11.94 -14.19 19.97
N THR A 128 10.70 -14.04 20.40
CA THR A 128 9.75 -13.04 19.87
C THR A 128 10.31 -11.61 19.87
N GLN A 129 10.96 -11.17 20.96
CA GLN A 129 11.47 -9.79 21.04
C GLN A 129 12.56 -9.52 19.99
N LEU A 130 13.39 -10.53 19.69
CA LEU A 130 14.43 -10.43 18.68
C LEU A 130 13.82 -10.43 17.27
N THR A 131 12.81 -11.27 17.03
CA THR A 131 12.07 -11.30 15.76
C THR A 131 11.41 -9.94 15.49
N GLU A 132 10.70 -9.36 16.46
CA GLU A 132 10.06 -8.05 16.31
C GLU A 132 11.06 -6.95 16.00
N PHE A 133 12.21 -6.93 16.71
CA PHE A 133 13.27 -5.96 16.46
C PHE A 133 13.87 -6.11 15.05
N ALA A 134 14.13 -7.35 14.61
CA ALA A 134 14.63 -7.62 13.27
C ALA A 134 13.62 -7.21 12.18
N VAL A 135 12.33 -7.53 12.35
CA VAL A 135 11.27 -7.12 11.41
C VAL A 135 11.19 -5.59 11.33
N GLN A 136 11.26 -4.89 12.46
CA GLN A 136 11.24 -3.43 12.47
C GLN A 136 12.46 -2.81 11.79
N PHE A 137 13.64 -3.40 11.99
CA PHE A 137 14.85 -2.99 11.28
C PHE A 137 14.71 -3.15 9.76
N LEU A 138 14.16 -4.29 9.31
CA LEU A 138 13.90 -4.53 7.89
C LEU A 138 12.91 -3.52 7.32
N LYS A 139 11.77 -3.32 8.00
CA LYS A 139 10.74 -2.36 7.56
C LYS A 139 11.28 -0.94 7.42
N THR A 140 12.10 -0.47 8.36
CA THR A 140 12.62 0.90 8.36
C THR A 140 13.70 1.14 7.30
N ARG A 141 14.47 0.10 6.93
CA ARG A 141 15.53 0.18 5.92
C ARG A 141 15.12 -0.28 4.52
N THR A 142 13.87 -0.71 4.35
CA THR A 142 13.36 -1.10 3.03
C THR A 142 13.10 0.14 2.19
N THR A 143 13.84 0.24 1.09
CA THR A 143 13.67 1.25 0.05
C THR A 143 12.98 0.63 -1.16
N SER A 144 12.49 1.46 -2.10
CA SER A 144 11.85 0.99 -3.33
C SER A 144 12.76 0.02 -4.11
N GLU A 145 14.05 0.33 -4.26
CA GLU A 145 15.04 -0.54 -4.93
C GLU A 145 15.21 -1.92 -4.29
N ARG A 146 14.99 -2.04 -2.97
CA ARG A 146 15.13 -3.30 -2.22
C ARG A 146 13.80 -4.02 -2.02
N ALA A 147 12.69 -3.42 -2.44
CA ALA A 147 11.35 -3.88 -2.10
C ALA A 147 11.04 -5.29 -2.64
N CYS A 148 11.44 -5.61 -3.89
CA CYS A 148 11.24 -6.95 -4.44
C CYS A 148 11.94 -8.04 -3.63
N ARG A 149 13.22 -7.83 -3.29
CA ARG A 149 13.99 -8.80 -2.48
C ARG A 149 13.43 -8.92 -1.08
N MET A 150 12.98 -7.81 -0.51
CA MET A 150 12.40 -7.82 0.83
C MET A 150 11.01 -8.44 0.87
N LEU A 151 10.25 -8.34 -0.22
CA LEU A 151 8.98 -9.05 -0.39
C LEU A 151 9.20 -10.56 -0.32
N GLU A 152 10.22 -11.10 -1.01
CA GLU A 152 10.58 -12.53 -0.92
C GLU A 152 10.90 -12.95 0.52
N VAL A 153 11.66 -12.14 1.25
CA VAL A 153 11.94 -12.37 2.67
C VAL A 153 10.65 -12.37 3.48
N GLY A 154 9.79 -11.39 3.26
CA GLY A 154 8.50 -11.28 3.92
C GLY A 154 7.63 -12.52 3.69
N VAL A 155 7.55 -12.98 2.44
CA VAL A 155 6.78 -14.17 2.06
C VAL A 155 7.38 -15.45 2.65
N LYS A 156 8.71 -15.63 2.58
CA LYS A 156 9.42 -16.79 3.14
C LYS A 156 9.13 -16.97 4.64
N TYR A 157 9.12 -15.88 5.39
CA TYR A 157 8.94 -15.89 6.84
C TYR A 157 7.50 -15.57 7.31
N GLY A 158 6.56 -15.32 6.40
CA GLY A 158 5.17 -14.97 6.75
C GLY A 158 5.02 -13.60 7.45
N LEU A 159 5.89 -12.64 7.16
CA LEU A 159 5.93 -11.33 7.81
C LEU A 159 4.96 -10.34 7.17
N VAL A 160 3.66 -10.46 7.50
CA VAL A 160 2.56 -9.66 6.92
C VAL A 160 2.87 -8.16 6.87
N LYS A 161 3.31 -7.57 7.99
CA LYS A 161 3.61 -6.12 8.08
C LYS A 161 4.76 -5.66 7.17
N LEU A 162 5.66 -6.57 6.80
CA LEU A 162 6.76 -6.30 5.87
C LEU A 162 6.28 -6.47 4.44
N ILE A 163 5.50 -7.52 4.17
CA ILE A 163 4.84 -7.78 2.87
C ILE A 163 4.04 -6.56 2.44
N ASP A 164 3.12 -6.07 3.28
CA ASP A 164 2.28 -4.90 2.99
C ASP A 164 3.12 -3.70 2.56
N LYS A 165 4.17 -3.38 3.33
CA LYS A 165 5.04 -2.24 3.07
C LYS A 165 5.82 -2.40 1.75
N CYS A 166 6.31 -3.61 1.46
CA CYS A 166 7.05 -3.88 0.24
C CYS A 166 6.11 -3.79 -0.98
N ILE A 167 4.90 -4.33 -0.87
CA ILE A 167 3.90 -4.25 -1.93
C ILE A 167 3.55 -2.79 -2.22
N GLU A 168 3.25 -1.98 -1.21
CA GLU A 168 2.98 -0.55 -1.40
C GLU A 168 4.08 0.17 -2.17
N LEU A 169 5.36 -0.13 -1.89
CA LEU A 169 6.49 0.46 -2.59
C LEU A 169 6.59 -0.03 -4.05
N ILE A 170 6.33 -1.32 -4.30
CA ILE A 170 6.40 -1.93 -5.63
C ILE A 170 5.28 -1.40 -6.55
N VAL A 171 4.04 -1.42 -6.07
CA VAL A 171 2.86 -1.11 -6.92
C VAL A 171 2.63 0.38 -7.14
N THR A 172 3.40 1.23 -6.47
CA THR A 172 3.40 2.69 -6.65
C THR A 172 4.49 3.14 -7.62
N ASP A 173 5.47 2.29 -7.93
CA ASP A 173 6.64 2.63 -8.75
C ASP A 173 6.68 1.80 -10.04
N ASP A 174 6.30 2.42 -11.15
CA ASP A 174 6.26 1.79 -12.47
C ASP A 174 7.63 1.29 -12.95
N HIS A 175 8.73 1.88 -12.48
CA HIS A 175 10.08 1.41 -12.81
C HIS A 175 10.34 0.03 -12.22
N ILE A 176 9.79 -0.25 -11.04
CA ILE A 176 9.96 -1.56 -10.39
C ILE A 176 9.13 -2.61 -11.11
N LEU A 177 7.90 -2.29 -11.50
CA LEU A 177 7.00 -3.21 -12.23
C LEU A 177 7.53 -3.65 -13.60
N THR A 178 8.50 -2.90 -14.15
CA THR A 178 9.18 -3.18 -15.42
C THR A 178 10.62 -3.67 -15.24
N SER A 179 11.09 -3.84 -14.00
CA SER A 179 12.44 -4.26 -13.69
C SER A 179 12.63 -5.78 -13.71
N GLU A 180 13.87 -6.22 -13.94
CA GLU A 180 14.26 -7.63 -13.79
C GLU A 180 14.07 -8.15 -12.35
N ASP A 181 14.19 -7.28 -11.34
CA ASP A 181 13.97 -7.66 -9.94
C ASP A 181 12.50 -8.06 -9.69
N PHE A 182 11.54 -7.47 -10.41
CA PHE A 182 10.13 -7.88 -10.38
C PHE A 182 9.90 -9.21 -11.10
N GLU A 183 10.54 -9.41 -12.25
CA GLU A 183 10.46 -10.67 -13.00
C GLU A 183 11.01 -11.86 -12.21
N ARG A 184 11.98 -11.61 -11.32
CA ARG A 184 12.57 -12.62 -10.43
C ARG A 184 11.74 -12.98 -9.20
N LEU A 185 10.59 -12.33 -9.00
CA LEU A 185 9.71 -12.63 -7.87
C LEU A 185 9.13 -14.04 -7.98
N SER A 186 8.97 -14.70 -6.84
CA SER A 186 8.35 -16.01 -6.71
C SER A 186 6.84 -15.96 -6.97
N SER A 187 6.26 -17.09 -7.39
CA SER A 187 4.81 -17.21 -7.57
C SER A 187 4.03 -16.82 -6.32
N SER A 188 4.54 -17.15 -5.12
CA SER A 188 3.96 -16.73 -3.85
C SER A 188 3.97 -15.22 -3.65
N ALA A 189 5.06 -14.53 -4.00
CA ALA A 189 5.14 -13.08 -3.90
C ALA A 189 4.19 -12.37 -4.87
N ILE A 190 4.06 -12.89 -6.10
CA ILE A 190 3.13 -12.35 -7.10
C ILE A 190 1.67 -12.57 -6.69
N VAL A 191 1.35 -13.70 -6.05
CA VAL A 191 0.00 -13.93 -5.49
C VAL A 191 -0.32 -12.90 -4.41
N GLU A 192 0.60 -12.61 -3.49
CA GLU A 192 0.40 -11.56 -2.48
C GLU A 192 0.25 -10.16 -3.10
N LEU A 193 1.06 -9.85 -4.11
CA LEU A 193 0.91 -8.63 -4.91
C LEU A 193 -0.48 -8.55 -5.55
N ALA A 194 -0.94 -9.61 -6.21
CA ALA A 194 -2.23 -9.63 -6.93
C ALA A 194 -3.44 -9.46 -6.00
N LYS A 195 -3.35 -9.90 -4.73
CA LYS A 195 -4.39 -9.69 -3.72
C LYS A 195 -4.52 -8.23 -3.29
N HIS A 196 -3.41 -7.50 -3.28
CA HIS A 196 -3.31 -6.20 -2.61
C HIS A 196 -4.17 -5.10 -3.25
N ASP A 197 -4.63 -4.15 -2.44
CA ASP A 197 -5.60 -3.12 -2.85
C ASP A 197 -4.95 -1.81 -3.34
N SER A 198 -3.64 -1.64 -3.12
CA SER A 198 -2.92 -0.38 -3.38
C SER A 198 -2.37 -0.23 -4.80
N TRP A 199 -2.68 -1.11 -5.75
CA TRP A 199 -2.23 -0.96 -7.14
C TRP A 199 -2.63 0.38 -7.73
N ASN A 200 -1.65 1.17 -8.17
CA ASN A 200 -1.85 2.46 -8.83
C ASN A 200 -2.03 2.31 -10.36
N LEU A 201 -2.61 1.20 -10.81
CA LEU A 201 -2.78 0.86 -12.22
C LEU A 201 -4.24 0.46 -12.50
N HIS A 202 -4.68 0.62 -13.75
CA HIS A 202 -5.96 0.08 -14.17
C HIS A 202 -5.91 -1.46 -14.22
N GLU A 203 -7.02 -2.16 -13.94
CA GLU A 203 -7.01 -3.64 -13.88
C GLU A 203 -6.53 -4.29 -15.21
N ASN A 204 -6.70 -3.60 -16.34
CA ASN A 204 -6.16 -4.03 -17.62
C ASN A 204 -4.61 -4.08 -17.64
N GLU A 205 -3.95 -3.13 -16.99
CA GLU A 205 -2.50 -3.00 -16.90
C GLU A 205 -1.94 -3.91 -15.82
N ILE A 206 -2.69 -4.11 -14.73
CA ILE A 206 -2.40 -5.13 -13.71
C ILE A 206 -2.37 -6.51 -14.38
N TYR A 207 -3.41 -6.83 -15.17
CA TYR A 207 -3.44 -8.07 -15.95
C TYR A 207 -2.22 -8.22 -16.86
N ASP A 208 -1.88 -7.18 -17.63
CA ASP A 208 -0.72 -7.22 -18.54
C ASP A 208 0.60 -7.40 -17.78
N THR A 209 0.73 -6.79 -16.60
CA THR A 209 1.91 -6.90 -15.74
C THR A 209 2.09 -8.30 -15.16
N LEU A 210 0.99 -8.88 -14.68
CA LEU A 210 0.99 -10.26 -14.18
C LEU A 210 1.21 -11.26 -15.32
N ASN A 211 0.65 -11.01 -16.50
CA ASN A 211 0.85 -11.86 -17.67
C ASN A 211 2.32 -11.83 -18.14
N ARG A 212 2.94 -10.64 -18.18
CA ARG A 212 4.36 -10.48 -18.52
C ARG A 212 5.27 -11.26 -17.57
N TRP A 213 5.00 -11.18 -16.26
CA TRP A 213 5.74 -11.98 -15.27
C TRP A 213 5.60 -13.49 -15.55
N GLY A 214 4.38 -13.95 -15.88
CA GLY A 214 4.14 -15.33 -16.24
C GLY A 214 4.88 -15.78 -17.49
N ASP A 215 4.92 -14.93 -18.52
CA ASP A 215 5.64 -15.20 -19.76
C ASP A 215 7.17 -15.26 -19.55
N ALA A 216 7.71 -14.44 -18.63
CA ALA A 216 9.14 -14.48 -18.26
C ALA A 216 9.52 -15.71 -17.42
N ASN A 217 8.60 -16.26 -16.63
CA ASN A 217 8.84 -17.37 -15.69
C ASN A 217 8.33 -18.73 -16.17
N SER A 218 7.94 -18.84 -17.44
CA SER A 218 7.48 -20.10 -18.03
C SER A 218 8.16 -20.38 -19.37
N SER A 219 8.61 -21.63 -19.55
CA SER A 219 9.15 -22.10 -20.83
C SER A 219 8.12 -22.87 -21.64
N THR A 220 7.13 -23.45 -20.96
CA THR A 220 6.05 -24.24 -21.58
C THR A 220 4.66 -23.67 -21.23
N PRO A 221 3.65 -23.85 -22.10
CA PRO A 221 2.28 -23.42 -21.80
C PRO A 221 1.68 -24.08 -20.55
N GLU A 222 2.09 -25.32 -20.24
CA GLU A 222 1.61 -26.06 -19.06
C GLU A 222 2.16 -25.49 -17.76
N GLU A 223 3.45 -25.15 -17.72
CA GLU A 223 4.07 -24.45 -16.58
C GLU A 223 3.47 -23.07 -16.39
N ARG A 224 3.28 -22.33 -17.49
CA ARG A 224 2.60 -21.02 -17.49
C ARG A 224 1.23 -21.10 -16.83
N SER A 225 0.42 -22.08 -17.23
CA SER A 225 -0.90 -22.29 -16.65
C SER A 225 -0.82 -22.59 -15.15
N LYS A 226 0.12 -23.46 -14.72
CA LYS A 226 0.29 -23.80 -13.30
C LYS A 226 0.66 -22.59 -12.44
N ILE A 227 1.59 -21.75 -12.89
CA ILE A 227 2.06 -20.58 -12.11
C ILE A 227 1.05 -19.43 -12.10
N LEU A 228 0.31 -19.23 -13.18
CA LEU A 228 -0.65 -18.12 -13.31
C LEU A 228 -2.04 -18.43 -12.78
N THR A 229 -2.45 -19.71 -12.73
CA THR A 229 -3.76 -20.10 -12.15
C THR A 229 -4.05 -19.48 -10.77
N PRO A 230 -3.15 -19.56 -9.77
CA PRO A 230 -3.40 -18.93 -8.48
C PRO A 230 -3.40 -17.40 -8.54
N VAL A 231 -2.70 -16.80 -9.50
CA VAL A 231 -2.64 -15.34 -9.71
C VAL A 231 -3.97 -14.84 -10.31
N TRP A 232 -4.52 -15.59 -11.26
CA TRP A 232 -5.78 -15.29 -11.96
C TRP A 232 -6.98 -15.23 -11.04
N GLU A 233 -7.03 -16.04 -9.99
CA GLU A 233 -8.10 -15.96 -8.98
C GLU A 233 -8.10 -14.60 -8.22
N HIS A 234 -7.05 -13.79 -8.33
CA HIS A 234 -6.95 -12.49 -7.64
C HIS A 234 -7.06 -11.27 -8.57
N VAL A 235 -7.24 -11.48 -9.87
CA VAL A 235 -7.54 -10.41 -10.83
C VAL A 235 -9.03 -10.06 -10.76
N ARG A 236 -9.34 -8.76 -10.75
CA ARG A 236 -10.72 -8.26 -10.64
C ARG A 236 -11.34 -8.05 -12.01
N TYR A 237 -11.60 -9.15 -12.71
CA TYR A 237 -12.23 -9.19 -14.04
C TYR A 237 -13.46 -8.27 -14.23
N PRO A 238 -14.34 -8.05 -13.23
CA PRO A 238 -15.43 -7.09 -13.33
C PRO A 238 -15.00 -5.66 -13.70
N PHE A 239 -13.75 -5.28 -13.46
CA PHE A 239 -13.18 -3.96 -13.76
C PHE A 239 -12.30 -3.92 -15.02
N LEU A 240 -12.13 -5.04 -15.72
CA LEU A 240 -11.51 -5.04 -17.05
C LEU A 240 -12.41 -4.36 -18.09
N SER A 241 -11.82 -3.90 -19.19
CA SER A 241 -12.58 -3.38 -20.32
C SER A 241 -13.36 -4.49 -21.02
N VAL A 242 -14.49 -4.14 -21.64
CA VAL A 242 -15.31 -5.11 -22.38
C VAL A 242 -14.52 -5.72 -23.54
N ASP A 243 -13.67 -4.94 -24.20
CA ASP A 243 -12.83 -5.42 -25.30
C ASP A 243 -11.76 -6.38 -24.80
N ARG A 244 -11.17 -6.14 -23.62
CA ARG A 244 -10.25 -7.10 -22.99
C ARG A 244 -10.97 -8.40 -22.65
N LEU A 245 -12.14 -8.35 -22.01
CA LEU A 245 -12.90 -9.56 -21.66
C LEU A 245 -13.25 -10.39 -22.90
N LYS A 246 -13.61 -9.74 -24.02
CA LYS A 246 -13.82 -10.41 -25.32
C LYS A 246 -12.53 -11.07 -25.82
N ALA A 247 -11.40 -10.37 -25.78
CA ALA A 247 -10.12 -10.95 -26.20
C ALA A 247 -9.74 -12.17 -25.35
N LEU A 248 -9.89 -12.10 -24.03
CA LEU A 248 -9.59 -13.20 -23.11
C LEU A 248 -10.51 -14.41 -23.33
N SER A 249 -11.79 -14.18 -23.69
CA SER A 249 -12.71 -15.27 -24.02
C SER A 249 -12.32 -16.05 -25.27
N GLN A 250 -11.50 -15.45 -26.14
CA GLN A 250 -11.02 -16.06 -27.38
C GLN A 250 -9.66 -16.74 -27.21
N SER A 251 -8.82 -16.27 -26.28
CA SER A 251 -7.48 -16.82 -26.08
C SER A 251 -7.46 -18.11 -25.26
N GLY A 252 -8.39 -18.26 -24.30
CA GLY A 252 -8.47 -19.43 -23.42
C GLY A 252 -7.41 -19.45 -22.31
N ASP A 253 -6.64 -18.37 -22.13
CA ASP A 253 -5.59 -18.26 -21.10
C ASP A 253 -6.13 -18.16 -19.68
N VAL A 254 -7.37 -17.69 -19.55
CA VAL A 254 -8.05 -17.46 -18.27
C VAL A 254 -9.22 -18.44 -18.16
N PRO A 255 -9.44 -19.06 -16.98
CA PRO A 255 -10.60 -19.90 -16.73
C PRO A 255 -11.91 -19.20 -17.13
N HIS A 256 -12.68 -19.84 -18.01
CA HIS A 256 -13.95 -19.28 -18.52
C HIS A 256 -14.91 -18.89 -17.39
N ARG A 257 -14.88 -19.61 -16.26
CA ARG A 257 -15.68 -19.29 -15.06
C ARG A 257 -15.50 -17.84 -14.61
N LEU A 258 -14.25 -17.37 -14.49
CA LEU A 258 -13.93 -16.02 -14.02
C LEU A 258 -14.44 -14.94 -14.99
N LEU A 259 -14.36 -15.22 -16.29
CA LEU A 259 -14.87 -14.32 -17.33
C LEU A 259 -16.41 -14.27 -17.34
N PHE A 260 -17.08 -15.41 -17.22
CA PHE A 260 -18.54 -15.49 -17.14
C PHE A 260 -19.07 -14.75 -15.92
N ASP A 261 -18.48 -14.96 -14.75
CA ASP A 261 -18.86 -14.29 -13.50
C ASP A 261 -18.75 -12.76 -13.64
N ALA A 262 -17.67 -12.27 -14.25
CA ALA A 262 -17.46 -10.85 -14.51
C ALA A 262 -18.43 -10.24 -15.53
N LEU A 263 -18.72 -10.95 -16.63
CA LEU A 263 -19.68 -10.50 -17.65
C LEU A 263 -21.09 -10.47 -17.09
N PHE A 264 -21.47 -11.48 -16.30
CA PHE A 264 -22.75 -11.54 -15.63
C PHE A 264 -22.93 -10.37 -14.66
N TRP A 265 -21.91 -10.08 -13.84
CA TRP A 265 -21.90 -8.92 -12.96
C TRP A 265 -22.05 -7.59 -13.71
N LYS A 266 -21.32 -7.40 -14.82
CA LYS A 266 -21.45 -6.20 -15.66
C LYS A 266 -22.85 -6.06 -16.28
N LEU A 267 -23.52 -7.18 -16.60
CA LEU A 267 -24.90 -7.18 -17.10
C LEU A 267 -25.89 -6.81 -16.00
N GLN A 268 -25.75 -7.38 -14.79
CA GLN A 268 -26.64 -7.12 -13.65
C GLN A 268 -26.56 -5.69 -13.15
N LEU A 269 -25.39 -5.06 -13.19
CA LEU A 269 -25.22 -3.64 -12.84
C LEU A 269 -25.99 -2.66 -13.74
N GLN A 270 -26.44 -3.09 -14.93
CA GLN A 270 -27.34 -2.29 -15.74
C GLN A 270 -28.78 -2.26 -15.18
N GLY A 271 -29.06 -2.98 -14.09
CA GLY A 271 -30.41 -3.25 -13.56
C GLY A 271 -30.66 -3.05 -12.06
N ALA A 272 -29.83 -2.29 -11.33
CA ALA A 272 -29.92 -1.94 -9.90
C ALA A 272 -29.08 -2.79 -8.93
N LEU A 273 -28.36 -2.10 -8.02
CA LEU A 273 -27.84 -2.65 -6.78
C LEU A 273 -28.15 -1.66 -5.65
N THR A 274 -28.97 -2.08 -4.70
CA THR A 274 -29.16 -1.46 -3.39
C THR A 274 -28.00 -1.86 -2.46
N GLU A 275 -27.65 -1.00 -1.51
CA GLU A 275 -26.50 -1.12 -0.57
C GLU A 275 -26.49 -2.38 0.35
N GLN A 276 -27.41 -3.33 0.17
CA GLN A 276 -27.52 -4.56 0.95
C GLN A 276 -27.17 -5.84 0.16
N ASP A 277 -26.40 -5.72 -0.93
CA ASP A 277 -26.10 -6.87 -1.81
C ASP A 277 -24.92 -7.73 -1.27
N PRO A 278 -25.05 -9.08 -1.17
CA PRO A 278 -23.98 -9.97 -0.71
C PRO A 278 -22.69 -9.90 -1.54
N ALA A 279 -22.74 -9.39 -2.77
CA ALA A 279 -21.58 -9.15 -3.63
C ALA A 279 -20.62 -8.07 -3.09
N SER A 280 -21.09 -7.21 -2.17
CA SER A 280 -20.25 -6.21 -1.48
C SER A 280 -19.20 -6.83 -0.54
N GLN A 281 -19.36 -8.10 -0.15
CA GLN A 281 -18.42 -8.81 0.73
C GLN A 281 -17.32 -9.58 -0.01
N ASN A 282 -17.42 -9.73 -1.34
CA ASN A 282 -16.43 -10.48 -2.12
C ASN A 282 -15.41 -9.53 -2.76
N GLU A 283 -14.13 -9.69 -2.39
CA GLU A 283 -13.01 -8.82 -2.78
C GLU A 283 -12.88 -8.67 -4.30
N GLN A 284 -13.25 -9.68 -5.10
CA GLN A 284 -13.21 -9.64 -6.57
C GLN A 284 -14.16 -8.59 -7.18
N TYR A 285 -15.24 -8.23 -6.47
CA TYR A 285 -16.25 -7.27 -6.95
C TYR A 285 -16.08 -5.88 -6.33
N ARG A 286 -15.02 -5.68 -5.55
CA ARG A 286 -14.65 -4.38 -4.98
C ARG A 286 -13.53 -3.75 -5.82
N ARG A 287 -13.62 -2.45 -6.13
CA ARG A 287 -12.52 -1.73 -6.80
C ARG A 287 -11.28 -1.67 -5.90
N ARG A 288 -10.09 -1.75 -6.51
CA ARG A 288 -8.83 -1.51 -5.79
C ARG A 288 -8.80 -0.05 -5.37
N THR A 289 -8.40 0.24 -4.13
CA THR A 289 -8.31 1.63 -3.65
C THR A 289 -7.38 2.48 -4.50
N GLY A 290 -6.30 1.90 -5.05
CA GLY A 290 -5.43 2.62 -6.00
C GLY A 290 -6.08 2.81 -7.39
N SER A 291 -6.89 1.86 -7.89
CA SER A 291 -7.62 1.97 -9.17
C SER A 291 -8.77 2.99 -9.20
N LEU A 292 -9.07 3.63 -8.05
CA LEU A 292 -10.02 4.73 -7.98
C LEU A 292 -9.41 6.07 -8.41
N LEU A 293 -8.11 6.09 -8.75
CA LEU A 293 -7.40 7.19 -9.36
C LEU A 293 -7.57 7.07 -10.89
N PHE A 294 -8.10 8.09 -11.57
CA PHE A 294 -8.10 8.10 -13.05
C PHE A 294 -6.67 7.91 -13.59
N GLY A 295 -6.52 7.40 -14.83
CA GLY A 295 -5.24 7.43 -15.52
C GLY A 295 -4.89 8.87 -15.87
N TRP A 296 -3.82 9.41 -15.28
CA TRP A 296 -3.45 10.81 -15.42
C TRP A 296 -2.18 10.97 -16.26
N VAL A 297 -2.21 11.85 -17.26
CA VAL A 297 -1.03 12.22 -18.07
C VAL A 297 -0.32 13.40 -17.38
N PRO A 298 0.92 13.23 -16.90
CA PRO A 298 1.67 14.33 -16.30
C PRO A 298 2.14 15.30 -17.39
N THR A 299 1.71 16.57 -17.34
CA THR A 299 2.39 17.61 -18.13
C THR A 299 3.63 18.10 -17.42
N SER A 300 4.63 17.23 -17.42
CA SER A 300 6.01 17.54 -17.74
C SER A 300 6.66 18.66 -16.87
N LYS A 301 7.31 18.18 -15.81
CA LYS A 301 8.65 18.49 -15.25
C LYS A 301 8.73 17.72 -13.93
N ILE A 302 8.75 16.39 -14.00
CA ILE A 302 9.15 15.41 -12.97
C ILE A 302 9.39 14.08 -13.71
N THR A 303 10.29 13.27 -13.14
CA THR A 303 10.95 12.05 -13.64
C THR A 303 10.07 11.14 -14.52
N ILE A 304 10.60 10.79 -15.69
CA ILE A 304 9.99 9.93 -16.70
C ILE A 304 10.86 8.67 -16.86
N SER A 305 10.25 7.49 -16.76
CA SER A 305 10.71 6.24 -17.40
C SER A 305 10.35 6.26 -18.88
N GLY A 306 11.36 6.20 -19.77
CA GLY A 306 11.18 5.83 -21.19
C GLY A 306 10.93 6.96 -22.20
N ASP A 307 11.40 6.75 -23.43
CA ASP A 307 11.80 7.78 -24.42
C ASP A 307 10.66 8.35 -25.33
N HIS A 308 10.13 9.52 -24.94
CA HIS A 308 9.95 10.79 -25.68
C HIS A 308 9.46 10.99 -27.14
N GLN A 309 8.92 10.04 -27.90
CA GLN A 309 8.33 10.38 -29.23
C GLN A 309 6.91 9.82 -29.35
N GLU A 310 5.79 10.55 -29.19
CA GLU A 310 5.48 11.96 -29.41
C GLU A 310 4.37 12.41 -28.41
N ASN A 311 4.43 13.69 -27.98
CA ASN A 311 3.37 14.45 -27.27
C ASN A 311 3.31 14.40 -25.72
N ALA A 312 4.26 15.06 -25.07
CA ALA A 312 3.97 15.89 -23.89
C ALA A 312 4.86 17.15 -23.93
N ARG A 313 4.28 18.31 -24.28
CA ARG A 313 4.98 19.60 -24.20
C ARG A 313 4.81 20.20 -22.81
N HIS A 314 5.94 20.49 -22.17
CA HIS A 314 6.06 21.28 -20.96
C HIS A 314 5.51 22.70 -21.13
N THR A 315 4.59 23.09 -20.26
CA THR A 315 4.38 24.50 -19.88
C THR A 315 4.87 24.75 -18.46
N ALA A 316 6.13 24.40 -18.17
CA ALA A 316 6.80 24.97 -17.01
C ALA A 316 7.19 26.42 -17.34
N THR A 317 6.25 27.35 -17.14
CA THR A 317 6.57 28.78 -17.14
C THR A 317 6.34 29.48 -15.80
N ASN A 318 5.58 28.91 -14.84
CA ASN A 318 5.21 29.62 -13.59
C ASN A 318 5.06 28.77 -12.30
N GLY A 319 5.55 27.52 -12.27
CA GLY A 319 5.54 26.70 -11.03
C GLY A 319 4.22 25.99 -10.71
N PHE A 320 3.44 25.56 -11.71
CA PHE A 320 2.25 24.72 -11.55
C PHE A 320 2.52 23.29 -12.03
N THR A 321 1.98 22.29 -11.33
CA THR A 321 1.96 20.88 -11.69
C THR A 321 0.54 20.49 -12.08
N GLY A 322 0.38 20.07 -13.34
CA GLY A 322 -0.91 19.74 -13.93
C GLY A 322 -1.11 18.24 -14.14
N VAL A 323 -2.32 17.80 -13.84
CA VAL A 323 -2.78 16.42 -13.89
C VAL A 323 -3.99 16.39 -14.83
N ARG A 324 -3.88 15.71 -16.00
CA ARG A 324 -4.99 15.57 -16.98
C ARG A 324 -5.49 14.14 -17.09
N GLY A 325 -6.80 13.95 -17.13
CA GLY A 325 -7.36 12.62 -17.28
C GLY A 325 -7.25 12.12 -18.72
N ASP A 326 -7.18 10.81 -18.87
CA ASP A 326 -7.20 10.10 -20.15
C ASP A 326 -8.58 10.07 -20.84
N ARG A 327 -9.66 10.30 -20.09
CA ARG A 327 -11.03 10.17 -20.57
C ARG A 327 -11.51 11.37 -21.38
N ARG A 328 -11.65 11.17 -22.70
CA ARG A 328 -12.25 12.13 -23.64
C ARG A 328 -13.78 12.17 -23.49
N MET A 329 -14.30 13.34 -23.11
CA MET A 329 -15.72 13.64 -22.89
C MET A 329 -16.25 14.51 -24.03
N GLN A 330 -17.14 13.96 -24.85
CA GLN A 330 -17.66 14.67 -26.04
C GLN A 330 -19.19 14.62 -26.13
N GLN A 331 -19.84 13.60 -25.54
CA GLN A 331 -21.28 13.39 -25.64
C GLN A 331 -21.84 12.84 -24.33
N GLY A 332 -22.93 13.43 -23.84
CA GLY A 332 -23.57 13.04 -22.58
C GLY A 332 -23.14 13.86 -21.36
N VAL A 333 -23.54 13.39 -20.19
CA VAL A 333 -23.23 14.04 -18.90
C VAL A 333 -22.21 13.20 -18.15
N TYR A 334 -21.16 13.86 -17.68
CA TYR A 334 -20.05 13.27 -16.94
C TYR A 334 -19.96 13.93 -15.57
N SER A 335 -19.74 13.14 -14.53
CA SER A 335 -19.48 13.67 -13.19
C SER A 335 -18.35 12.91 -12.50
N TRP A 336 -17.50 13.65 -11.81
CA TRP A 336 -16.41 13.13 -11.01
C TRP A 336 -16.21 14.00 -9.78
N MET A 337 -15.52 13.46 -8.78
CA MET A 337 -15.17 14.16 -7.55
C MET A 337 -13.67 14.28 -7.42
N ILE A 338 -13.19 15.32 -6.77
CA ILE A 338 -11.78 15.63 -6.54
C ILE A 338 -11.60 15.84 -5.05
N ASP A 339 -11.14 14.82 -4.37
CA ASP A 339 -10.79 14.85 -2.94
C ASP A 339 -9.38 15.44 -2.79
N LEU A 340 -9.28 16.50 -2.02
CA LEU A 340 -8.01 17.13 -1.66
C LEU A 340 -7.49 16.48 -0.38
N VAL A 341 -6.85 15.32 -0.52
CA VAL A 341 -6.39 14.49 0.61
C VAL A 341 -5.42 15.25 1.50
N GLU A 342 -4.46 15.94 0.89
CA GLU A 342 -3.50 16.79 1.60
C GLU A 342 -3.10 17.92 0.65
N THR A 343 -3.35 19.18 1.01
CA THR A 343 -2.92 20.32 0.20
C THR A 343 -2.33 21.42 1.07
N GLN A 344 -1.13 21.86 0.69
CA GLN A 344 -0.51 23.09 1.17
C GLN A 344 -0.56 24.18 0.11
N SER A 345 -1.12 23.88 -1.07
CA SER A 345 -1.19 24.83 -2.18
C SER A 345 -2.04 26.05 -1.87
N SER A 346 -1.46 27.22 -2.08
CA SER A 346 -2.23 28.47 -2.11
C SER A 346 -3.05 28.62 -3.40
N TRP A 347 -2.80 27.77 -4.41
CA TRP A 347 -3.44 27.84 -5.74
C TRP A 347 -3.85 26.45 -6.23
N CYS A 348 -5.15 26.27 -6.48
CA CYS A 348 -5.73 25.04 -7.02
C CYS A 348 -6.67 25.37 -8.18
N PHE A 349 -6.53 24.68 -9.32
CA PHE A 349 -7.40 24.78 -10.48
C PHE A 349 -8.02 23.41 -10.76
N VAL A 350 -9.33 23.36 -10.95
CA VAL A 350 -10.12 22.13 -11.15
C VAL A 350 -11.16 22.37 -12.25
N GLY A 351 -11.24 21.50 -13.25
CA GLY A 351 -12.21 21.68 -14.32
C GLY A 351 -11.93 20.81 -15.54
N VAL A 352 -12.11 21.39 -16.73
CA VAL A 352 -11.85 20.70 -17.99
C VAL A 352 -11.00 21.54 -18.95
N VAL A 353 -10.18 20.82 -19.72
CA VAL A 353 -9.40 21.37 -20.83
C VAL A 353 -9.76 20.65 -22.12
N LYS A 354 -9.50 21.28 -23.27
CA LYS A 354 -9.70 20.65 -24.57
C LYS A 354 -8.72 19.49 -24.75
N ALA A 355 -9.23 18.32 -25.13
CA ALA A 355 -8.42 17.11 -25.28
C ALA A 355 -7.38 17.23 -26.41
N ASP A 356 -7.69 18.02 -27.44
CA ASP A 356 -6.86 18.18 -28.64
C ASP A 356 -5.97 19.43 -28.61
N ASP A 357 -6.03 20.21 -27.53
CA ASP A 357 -5.14 21.36 -27.33
C ASP A 357 -4.09 21.05 -26.26
N ALA A 358 -2.88 20.71 -26.73
CA ALA A 358 -1.75 20.45 -25.86
C ALA A 358 -1.34 21.68 -25.03
N ASN A 359 -1.67 22.90 -25.47
CA ASN A 359 -1.33 24.14 -24.77
C ASN A 359 -2.43 24.62 -23.81
N ASP A 360 -3.61 24.00 -23.84
CA ASP A 360 -4.72 24.30 -22.93
C ASP A 360 -4.44 23.64 -21.57
N VAL A 361 -3.79 24.41 -20.69
CA VAL A 361 -3.45 24.02 -19.33
C VAL A 361 -4.35 24.75 -18.35
N ALA A 362 -4.70 24.07 -17.28
CA ALA A 362 -5.73 24.49 -16.34
C ALA A 362 -5.45 25.87 -15.71
N TRP A 363 -4.18 26.25 -15.51
CA TRP A 363 -3.80 27.57 -15.00
C TRP A 363 -3.84 28.72 -16.04
N ARG A 364 -3.89 28.45 -17.35
CA ARG A 364 -3.76 29.49 -18.40
C ARG A 364 -5.04 30.27 -18.72
N SER A 365 -6.10 30.16 -17.91
CA SER A 365 -7.33 30.96 -18.03
C SER A 365 -8.08 30.82 -19.37
N SER A 366 -7.66 29.94 -20.28
CA SER A 366 -8.36 29.64 -21.54
C SER A 366 -9.43 28.56 -21.40
N GLY A 367 -9.36 27.74 -20.35
CA GLY A 367 -10.25 26.60 -20.10
C GLY A 367 -11.39 26.89 -19.12
N TYR A 368 -12.40 26.00 -19.11
CA TYR A 368 -13.54 26.02 -18.19
C TYR A 368 -13.11 25.46 -16.82
N MET A 369 -12.46 26.31 -16.04
CA MET A 369 -11.76 25.95 -14.81
C MET A 369 -12.33 26.71 -13.60
N LEU A 370 -12.59 25.99 -12.52
CA LEU A 370 -12.76 26.53 -11.18
C LEU A 370 -11.37 26.72 -10.57
N TYR A 371 -11.10 27.85 -9.90
CA TYR A 371 -9.83 28.02 -9.20
C TYR A 371 -9.96 28.70 -7.83
N CYS A 372 -9.02 28.39 -6.93
CA CYS A 372 -8.91 28.91 -5.57
C CYS A 372 -7.57 29.62 -5.39
N LEU A 373 -7.59 30.85 -4.88
CA LEU A 373 -6.42 31.69 -4.58
C LEU A 373 -6.33 32.03 -3.09
N ASP A 374 -5.15 31.85 -2.52
CA ASP A 374 -4.60 32.39 -1.27
C ASP A 374 -5.58 33.21 -0.38
N SER A 375 -6.52 32.49 0.24
CA SER A 375 -7.53 33.02 1.18
C SER A 375 -8.45 34.13 0.64
N ARG A 376 -8.51 34.36 -0.68
CA ARG A 376 -9.39 35.34 -1.33
C ARG A 376 -9.81 34.91 -2.75
N TYR A 377 -11.12 34.75 -2.90
CA TYR A 377 -11.95 34.69 -4.11
C TYR A 377 -11.80 33.47 -5.05
N PHE A 378 -12.91 32.75 -5.19
CA PHE A 378 -13.22 32.00 -6.40
C PHE A 378 -13.38 33.00 -7.56
N HIS A 379 -12.77 32.73 -8.71
CA HIS A 379 -13.20 33.42 -9.92
C HIS A 379 -13.54 32.48 -11.07
N GLN A 380 -14.55 32.88 -11.84
CA GLN A 380 -15.02 32.30 -13.09
C GLN A 380 -14.23 32.96 -14.22
N GLY A 381 -13.24 32.25 -14.76
CA GLY A 381 -12.25 32.87 -15.66
C GLY A 381 -11.54 34.04 -14.97
N SER A 382 -10.71 34.78 -15.70
CA SER A 382 -9.84 35.82 -15.14
C SER A 382 -10.53 37.02 -14.46
N SER A 383 -11.86 37.05 -14.25
CA SER A 383 -12.54 38.31 -13.89
C SER A 383 -13.95 38.28 -13.22
N GLN A 384 -14.56 37.14 -12.84
CA GLN A 384 -15.90 37.16 -12.18
C GLN A 384 -15.96 36.38 -10.85
N ASN A 385 -16.61 36.90 -9.81
CA ASN A 385 -16.72 36.25 -8.50
C ASN A 385 -17.76 35.11 -8.49
N HIS A 386 -17.50 34.03 -7.74
CA HIS A 386 -18.43 32.89 -7.61
C HIS A 386 -19.75 33.27 -6.91
N PRO A 387 -20.90 32.68 -7.33
CA PRO A 387 -22.23 33.05 -6.82
C PRO A 387 -22.45 32.83 -5.31
N PHE A 388 -21.64 32.00 -4.65
CA PHE A 388 -21.76 31.70 -3.21
C PHE A 388 -20.73 32.41 -2.30
N GLY A 389 -19.99 33.39 -2.84
CA GLY A 389 -19.00 34.16 -2.07
C GLY A 389 -17.70 33.41 -1.78
N ASP A 390 -16.82 34.05 -1.01
CA ASP A 390 -15.41 33.63 -0.84
C ASP A 390 -15.28 32.42 0.08
N ARG A 391 -14.61 31.36 -0.38
CA ARG A 391 -14.25 30.23 0.48
C ARG A 391 -12.83 29.76 0.18
N LYS A 392 -12.14 29.35 1.24
CA LYS A 392 -10.83 28.72 1.15
C LYS A 392 -11.01 27.21 1.08
N ILE A 393 -10.33 26.59 0.14
CA ILE A 393 -10.24 25.14 0.02
C ILE A 393 -9.09 24.64 0.90
N ILE A 394 -9.33 23.59 1.69
CA ILE A 394 -8.35 23.00 2.61
C ILE A 394 -8.26 21.48 2.42
N SER A 395 -7.22 20.87 3.00
CA SER A 395 -7.13 19.41 3.11
C SER A 395 -8.41 18.82 3.71
N GLY A 396 -8.98 17.83 3.04
CA GLY A 396 -10.25 17.19 3.39
C GLY A 396 -11.45 17.65 2.57
N ASP A 397 -11.33 18.73 1.79
CA ASP A 397 -12.41 19.17 0.90
C ASP A 397 -12.54 18.28 -0.35
N CYS A 398 -13.78 18.11 -0.82
CA CYS A 398 -14.12 17.35 -2.01
C CYS A 398 -14.83 18.25 -3.03
N ILE A 399 -14.33 18.33 -4.27
CA ILE A 399 -14.92 19.13 -5.33
C ILE A 399 -15.62 18.20 -6.32
N GLN A 400 -16.93 18.32 -6.43
CA GLN A 400 -17.71 17.66 -7.47
C GLN A 400 -17.70 18.50 -8.74
N VAL A 401 -17.42 17.86 -9.87
CA VAL A 401 -17.49 18.46 -11.20
C VAL A 401 -18.52 17.72 -12.04
N VAL A 402 -19.34 18.47 -12.78
CA VAL A 402 -20.36 17.91 -13.69
C VAL A 402 -20.27 18.62 -15.04
N LEU A 403 -19.83 17.89 -16.07
CA LEU A 403 -19.82 18.35 -17.45
C LEU A 403 -21.01 17.75 -18.20
N ASP A 404 -21.93 18.60 -18.64
CA ASP A 404 -23.02 18.23 -19.55
C ASP A 404 -22.63 18.67 -20.98
N CYS A 405 -22.16 17.72 -21.79
CA CYS A 405 -21.80 17.97 -23.18
C CYS A 405 -23.02 18.24 -24.06
N THR A 406 -24.22 17.79 -23.66
CA THR A 406 -25.47 17.98 -24.41
C THR A 406 -25.98 19.41 -24.25
N LYS A 407 -26.01 19.92 -23.01
CA LYS A 407 -26.37 21.31 -22.70
C LYS A 407 -25.20 22.28 -22.84
N ARG A 408 -23.98 21.76 -23.02
CA ARG A 408 -22.72 22.53 -23.08
C ARG A 408 -22.51 23.37 -21.82
N THR A 409 -22.73 22.74 -20.66
CA THR A 409 -22.63 23.37 -19.35
C THR A 409 -21.66 22.62 -18.43
N LEU A 410 -20.98 23.34 -17.55
CA LEU A 410 -20.07 22.79 -16.54
C LEU A 410 -20.46 23.36 -15.18
N ALA A 411 -20.72 22.46 -14.25
CA ALA A 411 -21.12 22.77 -12.90
C ALA A 411 -20.11 22.25 -11.89
N PHE A 412 -20.03 22.96 -10.76
CA PHE A 412 -19.13 22.63 -9.66
C PHE A 412 -19.91 22.64 -8.34
N GLY A 413 -19.63 21.66 -7.48
CA GLY A 413 -20.08 21.61 -6.09
C GLY A 413 -18.87 21.41 -5.18
N VAL A 414 -18.92 21.96 -3.98
CA VAL A 414 -17.88 21.74 -2.97
C VAL A 414 -18.50 21.05 -1.76
N ASN A 415 -17.89 19.96 -1.32
CA ASN A 415 -18.35 19.07 -0.27
C ASN A 415 -19.77 18.54 -0.53
N GLN A 416 -20.73 18.81 0.36
CA GLN A 416 -22.11 18.32 0.24
C GLN A 416 -23.03 19.28 -0.54
N GLU A 417 -22.47 20.29 -1.19
CA GLU A 417 -23.26 21.28 -1.93
C GLU A 417 -23.67 20.77 -3.30
N ARG A 418 -24.87 21.17 -3.73
CA ARG A 418 -25.36 20.84 -5.07
C ARG A 418 -24.50 21.53 -6.13
N PRO A 419 -24.07 20.83 -7.19
CA PRO A 419 -23.32 21.44 -8.28
C PRO A 419 -24.09 22.59 -8.93
N VAL A 420 -23.44 23.74 -9.03
CA VAL A 420 -24.00 24.93 -9.68
C VAL A 420 -23.32 25.14 -11.01
N VAL A 421 -24.11 25.35 -12.06
CA VAL A 421 -23.60 25.64 -13.41
C VAL A 421 -22.85 26.96 -13.38
N LEU A 422 -21.54 26.90 -13.55
CA LEU A 422 -20.67 28.07 -13.59
C LEU A 422 -20.27 28.44 -15.02
N PHE A 423 -20.27 27.49 -15.94
CA PHE A 423 -19.98 27.76 -17.34
C PHE A 423 -21.10 27.23 -18.24
N SER A 424 -21.48 28.06 -19.19
CA SER A 424 -22.45 27.76 -20.25
C SER A 424 -21.83 28.06 -21.60
N ASN A 425 -22.34 27.42 -22.66
CA ASN A 425 -21.81 27.53 -24.02
C ASN A 425 -20.38 27.01 -24.17
N ILE A 426 -20.05 25.92 -23.46
CA ILE A 426 -18.75 25.25 -23.55
C ILE A 426 -18.43 24.90 -24.99
N ASP A 427 -17.23 25.22 -25.46
CA ASP A 427 -16.82 24.97 -26.84
C ASP A 427 -17.13 23.52 -27.27
N PRO A 428 -17.56 23.29 -28.51
CA PRO A 428 -17.80 21.94 -28.98
C PRO A 428 -16.46 21.21 -29.16
N GLY A 429 -16.41 19.93 -28.77
CA GLY A 429 -15.22 19.10 -28.91
C GLY A 429 -14.97 18.23 -27.68
N PRO A 430 -14.00 17.29 -27.77
CA PRO A 430 -13.64 16.43 -26.65
C PRO A 430 -12.93 17.26 -25.57
N HIS A 431 -13.41 17.12 -24.33
CA HIS A 431 -12.80 17.69 -23.13
C HIS A 431 -12.26 16.58 -22.24
N VAL A 432 -11.21 16.87 -21.47
CA VAL A 432 -10.66 15.95 -20.46
C VAL A 432 -10.69 16.63 -19.10
N PRO A 433 -10.84 15.88 -17.99
CA PRO A 433 -10.75 16.48 -16.67
C PRO A 433 -9.32 16.95 -16.43
N ALA A 434 -9.15 18.07 -15.74
CA ALA A 434 -7.85 18.65 -15.44
C ALA A 434 -7.81 19.24 -14.03
N VAL A 435 -6.66 19.06 -13.37
CA VAL A 435 -6.34 19.66 -12.08
C VAL A 435 -4.92 20.21 -12.12
N ASP A 436 -4.74 21.50 -11.83
CA ASP A 436 -3.41 22.11 -11.66
C ASP A 436 -3.23 22.61 -10.22
N LEU A 437 -2.09 22.28 -9.63
CA LEU A 437 -1.70 22.67 -8.27
C LEU A 437 -0.34 23.39 -8.32
N ARG A 438 -0.11 24.36 -7.43
CA ARG A 438 1.11 25.17 -7.47
C ARG A 438 2.24 24.63 -6.59
N ASP A 439 1.91 24.25 -5.36
CA ASP A 439 2.92 23.97 -4.35
C ASP A 439 3.21 22.46 -4.28
N CYS A 440 4.45 22.11 -3.89
CA CYS A 440 4.91 20.73 -3.84
C CYS A 440 4.43 20.00 -2.58
N GLY A 441 4.05 18.72 -2.73
CA GLY A 441 3.60 17.86 -1.62
C GLY A 441 2.10 17.59 -1.56
N ASP A 442 1.32 18.22 -2.46
CA ASP A 442 -0.12 18.01 -2.52
C ASP A 442 -0.51 16.62 -3.02
N LYS A 443 -1.51 16.04 -2.36
CA LYS A 443 -2.14 14.77 -2.69
C LYS A 443 -3.60 15.01 -3.02
N VAL A 444 -3.95 14.73 -4.25
CA VAL A 444 -5.32 14.84 -4.74
C VAL A 444 -5.77 13.48 -5.23
N ARG A 445 -6.96 13.07 -4.82
CA ARG A 445 -7.60 11.84 -5.26
C ARG A 445 -8.82 12.21 -6.08
N ILE A 446 -8.82 11.83 -7.35
CA ILE A 446 -9.90 12.17 -8.26
C ILE A 446 -10.70 10.89 -8.46
N LEU A 447 -11.97 10.91 -8.07
CA LEU A 447 -12.87 9.77 -8.00
C LEU A 447 -13.91 9.84 -9.12
N SER A 448 -14.12 8.74 -9.85
CA SER A 448 -15.31 8.63 -10.69
C SER A 448 -16.55 8.62 -9.79
N CYS A 449 -17.50 9.53 -9.98
CA CYS A 449 -18.68 9.58 -9.13
C CYS A 449 -19.41 8.22 -9.23
N PRO A 450 -19.67 7.51 -8.12
CA PRO A 450 -20.57 6.37 -8.15
C PRO A 450 -21.91 6.88 -8.68
N THR A 451 -22.51 6.12 -9.58
CA THR A 451 -23.70 6.52 -10.33
C THR A 451 -24.88 6.72 -9.37
N VAL A 452 -25.02 7.93 -8.84
CA VAL A 452 -26.18 8.41 -8.10
C VAL A 452 -26.56 9.74 -8.75
N LEU A 453 -27.86 9.90 -9.02
CA LEU A 453 -28.53 10.94 -9.82
C LEU A 453 -28.63 10.67 -11.34
N ARG A 454 -29.27 9.55 -11.68
CA ARG A 454 -30.10 9.43 -12.90
C ARG A 454 -31.61 9.41 -12.59
N GLN A 455 -32.01 9.80 -11.38
CA GLN A 455 -33.40 10.11 -11.07
C GLN A 455 -33.47 11.61 -10.72
N GLU A 456 -34.44 12.31 -11.30
CA GLU A 456 -34.68 13.78 -11.25
C GLU A 456 -33.97 14.67 -12.27
N ILE A 457 -33.83 14.22 -13.52
CA ILE A 457 -33.91 15.13 -14.69
C ILE A 457 -34.94 14.57 -15.67
N GLU A 458 -36.13 14.25 -15.14
CA GLU A 458 -37.35 14.23 -15.94
C GLU A 458 -38.16 15.46 -15.54
N LEU A 459 -38.30 16.36 -16.50
CA LEU A 459 -39.47 17.21 -16.73
C LEU A 459 -40.15 17.82 -15.48
N THR A 460 -39.78 19.06 -15.18
CA THR A 460 -40.80 20.05 -14.80
C THR A 460 -40.59 21.29 -15.66
N GLU A 461 -41.69 21.66 -16.32
CA GLU A 461 -41.93 22.88 -17.12
C GLU A 461 -41.52 24.17 -16.42
#